data_AF-R4T453-F1
#
_entry.id   AF-R4T453-F1
#
_cell.length_a   1.000
_cell.length_b   1.000
_cell.length_c   1.000
_cell.angle_alpha   90.00
_cell.angle_beta   90.00
_cell.angle_gamma   90.00
#
_symmetry.space_group_name_H-M   'P 1'
#
loop_
_entity.id
_entity.type
_entity.pdbx_description
1 polymer ?
#
loop_
_entity_poly.entity_id
_entity_poly.type
_entity_poly.pdbx_seq_one_letter_code
_entity_poly.pdbx_strand_id
1 'polypeptide(L)'
;MRILLTEATFDESREIAAALRDLGCRVSPCHVRSGVCRALAPGGTCPLDEADRPDLAVDVRGAEPGLTAREFGVVCALRKRVPVVMTTARDTGGPVVPPGFEDRVTACPPEDLFEACRGFLRSRA
;
A
#
# COMPACT_ATOMS: atom_id res chain seq x y z
N MET A 1 5.82 4.06 11.97
CA MET A 1 5.77 4.06 10.49
C MET A 1 4.34 4.26 10.03
N ARG A 2 4.10 5.08 8.99
CA ARG A 2 2.80 5.23 8.33
C ARG A 2 2.81 4.58 6.95
N ILE A 3 1.75 3.84 6.66
CA ILE A 3 1.59 3.11 5.41
C ILE A 3 0.32 3.57 4.71
N LEU A 4 0.45 3.95 3.43
CA LEU A 4 -0.69 4.02 2.52
C LEU A 4 -0.96 2.61 1.98
N LEU A 5 -2.19 2.13 2.10
CA LEU A 5 -2.57 0.82 1.60
C LEU A 5 -3.55 0.95 0.43
N THR A 6 -3.24 0.27 -0.66
CA THR A 6 -4.10 0.10 -1.83
C THR A 6 -4.38 -1.38 -2.08
N GLU A 7 -5.47 -1.64 -2.79
CA GLU A 7 -5.90 -2.99 -3.16
C GLU A 7 -6.65 -2.96 -4.50
N ALA A 8 -6.51 -4.02 -5.30
CA ALA A 8 -7.26 -4.20 -6.53
C ALA A 8 -8.72 -4.55 -6.23
N THR A 9 -8.92 -5.54 -5.34
CA THR A 9 -10.25 -6.03 -4.95
C THR A 9 -10.60 -5.59 -3.53
N PHE A 10 -11.89 -5.31 -3.30
CA PHE A 10 -12.34 -4.90 -1.97
C PHE A 10 -12.02 -5.96 -0.91
N ASP A 11 -11.49 -5.52 0.24
CA ASP A 11 -11.12 -6.37 1.38
C ASP A 11 -9.93 -7.34 1.14
N GLU A 12 -9.32 -7.33 -0.05
CA GLU A 12 -8.15 -8.17 -0.37
C GLU A 12 -6.95 -7.84 0.54
N SER A 13 -6.81 -6.57 0.92
CA SER A 13 -5.73 -6.11 1.79
C SER A 13 -6.00 -6.31 3.28
N ARG A 14 -7.15 -6.88 3.68
CA ARG A 14 -7.60 -6.90 5.08
C ARG A 14 -6.58 -7.57 6.01
N GLU A 15 -6.09 -8.75 5.65
CA GLU A 15 -5.14 -9.50 6.48
C GLU A 15 -3.78 -8.81 6.57
N ILE A 16 -3.29 -8.28 5.44
CA ILE A 16 -2.05 -7.48 5.39
C ILE A 16 -2.19 -6.24 6.27
N ALA A 17 -3.32 -5.54 6.19
CA ALA A 17 -3.61 -4.37 7.00
C ALA A 17 -3.63 -4.70 8.50
N ALA A 18 -4.24 -5.82 8.88
CA ALA A 18 -4.27 -6.28 10.27
C ALA A 18 -2.86 -6.59 10.77
N ALA A 19 -2.09 -7.40 10.03
CA ALA A 19 -0.73 -7.77 10.38
C ALA A 19 0.20 -6.55 10.52
N LEU A 20 0.13 -5.58 9.60
CA LEU A 20 0.91 -4.34 9.68
C LEU A 20 0.53 -3.51 10.91
N ARG A 21 -0.76 -3.43 11.26
CA ARG A 21 -1.21 -2.73 12.47
C ARG A 21 -0.72 -3.41 13.74
N ASP A 22 -0.75 -4.74 13.79
CA ASP A 22 -0.26 -5.52 14.93
C ASP A 22 1.25 -5.35 15.14
N LEU A 23 2.01 -5.10 14.06
CA LEU A 23 3.43 -4.71 14.16
C LEU A 23 3.65 -3.30 14.71
N GLY A 24 2.60 -2.46 14.79
CA GLY A 24 2.68 -1.07 15.22
C GLY A 24 2.71 -0.04 14.08
N CYS A 25 2.44 -0.44 12.83
CA CYS A 25 2.30 0.50 11.71
C CYS A 25 0.93 1.20 11.74
N ARG A 26 0.92 2.50 11.41
CA ARG A 26 -0.32 3.26 11.18
C ARG A 26 -0.73 3.12 9.72
N VAL A 27 -1.75 2.32 9.45
CA VAL A 27 -2.19 1.98 8.08
C VAL A 27 -3.41 2.79 7.68
N SER A 28 -3.29 3.56 6.59
CA SER A 28 -4.36 4.38 6.02
C SER A 28 -4.74 3.88 4.62
N PRO A 29 -6.04 3.67 4.32
CA PRO A 29 -6.47 3.29 2.97
C PRO A 29 -6.48 4.51 2.02
N CYS A 30 -6.24 4.26 0.73
CA CYS A 30 -6.39 5.27 -0.32
C CYS A 30 -7.87 5.59 -0.66
N HIS A 31 -8.75 4.60 -0.50
CA HIS A 31 -10.17 4.69 -0.83
C HIS A 31 -11.03 4.57 0.43
N VAL A 32 -12.18 5.26 0.45
CA VAL A 32 -13.21 5.02 1.47
C VAL A 32 -13.99 3.74 1.16
N ARG A 33 -14.82 3.26 2.10
CA ARG A 33 -15.58 2.01 1.95
C ARG A 33 -16.48 1.96 0.72
N SER A 34 -16.98 3.10 0.24
CA SER A 34 -17.75 3.19 -1.01
C SER A 34 -16.91 3.04 -2.28
N GLY A 35 -15.58 2.90 -2.17
CA GLY A 35 -14.65 2.80 -3.28
C GLY A 35 -14.25 4.14 -3.88
N VAL A 36 -14.68 5.27 -3.31
CA VAL A 36 -14.29 6.61 -3.75
C VAL A 36 -12.90 6.94 -3.21
N CYS A 37 -12.06 7.58 -4.03
CA CYS A 37 -10.76 8.09 -3.58
C CYS A 37 -10.96 9.02 -2.38
N ARG A 38 -10.17 8.83 -1.32
CA ARG A 38 -10.33 9.60 -0.08
C ARG A 38 -10.17 11.11 -0.28
N ALA A 39 -9.34 11.53 -1.24
CA ALA A 39 -9.18 12.94 -1.60
C ALA A 39 -10.40 13.55 -2.31
N LEU A 40 -11.23 12.71 -2.94
CA LEU A 40 -12.44 13.12 -3.66
C LEU A 40 -13.71 12.95 -2.82
N ALA A 41 -13.62 12.27 -1.68
CA ALA A 41 -14.74 12.12 -0.76
C ALA A 41 -15.08 13.48 -0.12
N PRO A 42 -16.37 13.78 0.17
CA PRO A 42 -16.76 15.01 0.86
C PRO A 42 -16.01 15.18 2.19
N GLY A 43 -15.34 16.33 2.37
CA GLY A 43 -14.51 16.61 3.55
C GLY A 43 -13.27 15.72 3.69
N GLY A 44 -12.91 14.97 2.65
CA GLY A 44 -11.80 14.04 2.64
C GLY A 44 -10.46 14.71 2.34
N THR A 45 -9.40 14.13 2.89
CA THR A 45 -8.01 14.54 2.65
C THR A 45 -7.21 13.33 2.17
N CYS A 46 -6.36 13.55 1.18
CA CYS A 46 -5.41 12.54 0.72
C CYS A 46 -4.34 12.28 1.80
N PRO A 47 -4.09 11.02 2.22
CA PRO A 47 -3.02 10.73 3.17
C PRO A 47 -1.64 11.21 2.70
N LEU A 48 -1.39 11.25 1.38
CA LEU A 48 -0.12 11.72 0.80
C LEU A 48 0.07 13.24 0.88
N ASP A 49 -0.98 14.01 1.17
CA ASP A 49 -0.94 15.47 1.33
C ASP A 49 -0.97 15.90 2.81
N GLU A 50 -1.06 14.94 3.75
CA GLU A 50 -0.98 15.22 5.19
C GLU A 50 0.45 15.61 5.60
N ALA A 51 0.60 16.44 6.65
CA ALA A 51 1.91 16.79 7.20
C ALA A 51 2.71 15.56 7.68
N ASP A 52 2.00 14.60 8.27
CA ASP A 52 2.49 13.28 8.66
C ASP A 52 2.17 12.27 7.55
N ARG A 53 2.68 12.51 6.34
CA ARG A 53 2.44 11.65 5.17
C ARG A 53 3.02 10.23 5.35
N PRO A 54 2.51 9.23 4.62
CA PRO A 54 3.04 7.87 4.59
C PRO A 54 4.55 7.79 4.31
N ASP A 55 5.24 6.93 5.05
CA ASP A 55 6.64 6.55 4.83
C ASP A 55 6.77 5.55 3.66
N LEU A 56 5.71 4.78 3.42
CA LEU A 56 5.65 3.69 2.44
C LEU A 56 4.22 3.60 1.88
N ALA A 57 4.10 3.30 0.59
CA ALA A 57 2.86 2.81 0.00
C ALA A 57 2.97 1.31 -0.25
N VAL A 58 1.95 0.57 0.15
CA VAL A 58 1.83 -0.87 -0.06
C VAL A 58 0.60 -1.12 -0.91
N ASP A 59 0.80 -1.88 -1.98
CA ASP A 59 -0.25 -2.27 -2.90
C ASP A 59 -0.43 -3.78 -2.80
N VAL A 60 -1.59 -4.21 -2.31
CA VAL A 60 -1.95 -5.63 -2.16
C VAL A 60 -2.77 -6.02 -3.37
N ARG A 61 -2.26 -6.94 -4.17
CA ARG A 61 -2.87 -7.24 -5.45
C ARG A 61 -2.72 -8.68 -5.86
N GLY A 62 -3.74 -9.14 -6.59
CA GLY A 62 -3.78 -10.46 -7.21
C GLY A 62 -3.02 -10.52 -8.53
N ALA A 63 -3.37 -11.52 -9.34
CA ALA A 63 -2.65 -11.86 -10.57
C ALA A 63 -2.92 -10.93 -11.77
N GLU A 64 -3.77 -9.91 -11.61
CA GLU A 64 -4.13 -9.00 -12.70
C GLU A 64 -2.93 -8.11 -13.11
N PRO A 65 -2.64 -7.99 -14.42
CA PRO A 65 -1.44 -7.31 -14.90
C PRO A 65 -1.55 -5.78 -14.89
N GLY A 66 -2.76 -5.23 -14.89
CA GLY A 66 -3.01 -3.79 -14.93
C GLY A 66 -3.42 -3.24 -13.56
N LEU A 67 -3.11 -1.96 -13.32
CA LEU A 67 -3.64 -1.24 -12.16
C LEU A 67 -5.12 -0.94 -12.37
N THR A 68 -5.93 -1.26 -11.37
CA THR A 68 -7.30 -0.77 -11.25
C THR A 68 -7.32 0.67 -10.72
N ALA A 69 -8.47 1.34 -10.84
CA ALA A 69 -8.66 2.68 -10.27
C ALA A 69 -8.40 2.74 -8.75
N ARG A 70 -8.60 1.62 -8.05
CA ARG A 70 -8.38 1.52 -6.59
C ARG A 70 -6.90 1.52 -6.21
N GLU A 71 -6.04 1.17 -7.15
CA GLU A 71 -4.59 1.10 -6.97
C GLU A 71 -3.87 2.37 -7.43
N PHE A 72 -4.61 3.41 -7.86
CA PHE A 72 -4.02 4.69 -8.30
C PHE A 72 -3.22 5.40 -7.20
N GLY A 73 -3.40 5.02 -5.93
CA GLY A 73 -2.52 5.42 -4.83
C GLY A 73 -1.04 5.10 -5.10
N VAL A 74 -0.73 4.03 -5.84
CA VAL A 74 0.63 3.68 -6.30
C VAL A 74 1.23 4.80 -7.16
N VAL A 75 0.50 5.25 -8.18
CA VAL A 75 0.95 6.32 -9.08
C VAL A 75 1.16 7.63 -8.32
N CYS A 76 0.23 7.95 -7.41
CA CYS A 76 0.33 9.13 -6.57
C CYS A 76 1.55 9.07 -5.63
N ALA A 77 1.80 7.91 -5.00
CA ALA A 77 2.94 7.69 -4.13
C ALA A 77 4.27 7.89 -4.87
N LEU A 78 4.43 7.28 -6.05
CA LEU A 78 5.62 7.46 -6.90
C LEU A 78 5.84 8.92 -7.28
N ARG A 79 4.79 9.64 -7.69
CA ARG A 79 4.88 11.08 -8.01
C ARG A 79 5.32 11.92 -6.81
N LYS A 80 4.93 11.52 -5.59
CA LYS A 80 5.31 12.17 -4.33
C LYS A 80 6.64 11.64 -3.77
N ARG A 81 7.31 10.73 -4.48
CA ARG A 81 8.55 10.05 -4.07
C ARG A 81 8.41 9.27 -2.76
N VAL A 82 7.22 8.73 -2.51
CA VAL A 82 7.01 7.74 -1.45
C VAL A 82 7.34 6.37 -2.05
N PRO A 83 8.23 5.57 -1.44
CA PRO A 83 8.55 4.22 -1.90
C PRO A 83 7.28 3.37 -2.01
N VAL A 84 7.23 2.49 -3.01
CA VAL A 84 6.10 1.59 -3.25
C VAL A 84 6.58 0.15 -3.13
N VAL A 85 5.88 -0.63 -2.32
CA VAL A 85 5.97 -2.08 -2.27
C VAL A 85 4.70 -2.68 -2.85
N MET A 86 4.85 -3.64 -3.75
CA MET A 86 3.77 -4.48 -4.25
C MET A 86 3.89 -5.85 -3.59
N THR A 87 2.78 -6.34 -3.07
CA THR A 87 2.70 -7.64 -2.41
C THR A 87 1.37 -8.32 -2.73
N THR A 88 1.23 -9.57 -2.33
CA THR A 88 0.04 -10.38 -2.57
C THR A 88 -0.76 -10.55 -1.29
N ALA A 89 -2.02 -10.96 -1.41
CA ALA A 89 -2.68 -11.61 -0.29
C ALA A 89 -1.96 -12.96 -0.03
N ARG A 90 -2.02 -13.47 1.21
CA ARG A 90 -1.40 -14.76 1.53
C ARG A 90 -1.82 -15.85 0.53
N ASP A 91 -0.87 -16.74 0.21
CA ASP A 91 -1.06 -17.91 -0.66
C ASP A 91 -1.39 -17.63 -2.14
N THR A 92 -1.27 -16.39 -2.63
CA THR A 92 -1.52 -16.04 -4.03
C THR A 92 -0.24 -15.79 -4.84
N GLY A 93 0.67 -16.76 -4.90
CA GLY A 93 1.90 -16.65 -5.69
C GLY A 93 2.73 -15.39 -5.38
N GLY A 94 3.59 -14.99 -6.31
CA GLY A 94 4.35 -13.73 -6.22
C GLY A 94 3.56 -12.53 -6.79
N PRO A 95 3.79 -11.31 -6.29
CA PRO A 95 3.13 -10.12 -6.83
C PRO A 95 3.53 -9.90 -8.29
N VAL A 96 2.53 -9.78 -9.16
CA VAL A 96 2.75 -9.33 -10.54
C VAL A 96 3.17 -7.87 -10.49
N VAL A 97 4.10 -7.39 -11.33
CA VAL A 97 4.41 -5.96 -11.46
C VAL A 97 3.79 -5.45 -12.76
N PRO A 98 3.06 -4.31 -12.78
CA PRO A 98 2.44 -3.82 -13.99
C PRO A 98 3.53 -3.30 -14.94
N PRO A 99 3.36 -3.45 -16.26
CA PRO A 99 4.31 -2.91 -17.22
C PRO A 99 4.62 -1.43 -17.00
N GLY A 100 5.91 -1.07 -16.96
CA GLY A 100 6.38 0.29 -16.73
C GLY A 100 6.65 0.65 -15.26
N PHE A 101 6.45 -0.28 -14.32
CA PHE A 101 6.73 -0.08 -12.89
C PHE A 101 7.94 -0.88 -12.38
N GLU A 102 8.56 -1.70 -13.21
CA GLU A 102 9.59 -2.68 -12.86
C GLU A 102 10.75 -2.06 -12.06
N ASP A 103 11.23 -0.89 -12.50
CA ASP A 103 12.34 -0.17 -11.86
C ASP A 103 11.88 0.88 -10.84
N ARG A 104 10.59 0.94 -10.52
CA ARG A 104 9.97 1.98 -9.68
C ARG A 104 9.39 1.44 -8.38
N VAL A 105 9.22 0.12 -8.26
CA VAL A 105 8.57 -0.53 -7.14
C VAL A 105 9.40 -1.69 -6.64
N THR A 106 9.18 -2.11 -5.40
CA THR A 106 9.72 -3.37 -4.88
C THR A 106 8.60 -4.39 -4.81
N ALA A 107 8.77 -5.51 -5.49
CA ALA A 107 7.86 -6.65 -5.43
C ALA A 107 8.42 -7.68 -4.45
N CYS A 108 7.68 -8.00 -3.39
CA CYS A 108 8.09 -9.01 -2.42
C CYS A 108 6.88 -9.72 -1.81
N PRO A 109 7.07 -10.96 -1.31
CA PRO A 109 6.02 -11.64 -0.59
C PRO A 109 5.73 -10.94 0.77
N PRO A 110 4.56 -11.19 1.38
CA PRO A 110 4.14 -10.50 2.60
C PRO A 110 5.12 -10.60 3.76
N GLU A 111 5.79 -11.75 3.92
CA GLU A 111 6.77 -12.00 4.98
C GLU A 111 7.95 -11.01 4.94
N ASP A 112 8.49 -10.75 3.76
CA ASP A 112 9.60 -9.82 3.55
C ASP A 112 9.17 -8.37 3.86
N LEU A 113 7.94 -8.01 3.47
CA LEU A 113 7.34 -6.72 3.84
C LEU A 113 7.24 -6.57 5.37
N PHE A 114 6.76 -7.60 6.07
CA PHE A 114 6.62 -7.57 7.52
C PHE A 114 7.98 -7.49 8.23
N GLU A 115 8.98 -8.23 7.74
CA GLU A 115 10.33 -8.16 8.26
C GLU A 115 10.95 -6.77 8.07
N ALA A 116 10.81 -6.18 6.89
CA ALA A 116 11.27 -4.82 6.61
C ALA A 116 10.60 -3.78 7.52
N CYS A 117 9.28 -3.86 7.69
CA CYS A 117 8.54 -2.96 8.59
C CYS A 117 9.02 -3.10 10.04
N ARG A 118 9.24 -4.33 10.52
CA ARG A 118 9.77 -4.58 11.86
C ARG A 118 11.18 -4.02 12.02
N GLY A 119 12.04 -4.17 11.01
CA GLY A 119 13.37 -3.57 10.97
C GLY A 119 13.32 -2.04 11.11
N PHE A 120 12.46 -1.39 10.32
CA PHE A 120 12.28 0.06 10.35
C PHE A 120 11.76 0.58 11.70
N LEU A 121 10.77 -0.11 12.29
CA LEU A 121 10.22 0.30 13.58
C LEU A 121 11.25 0.19 14.70
N ARG A 122 12.11 -0.84 14.69
CA ARG A 122 13.19 -1.00 15.67
C ARG A 122 14.30 0.05 15.54
N SER A 123 14.60 0.54 14.33
CA SER A 123 15.64 1.56 14.15
C SER A 123 15.19 2.98 14.54
N ARG A 124 13.89 3.15 14.83
CA ARG A 124 13.25 4.42 15.20
C ARG A 124 12.75 4.45 16.64
N ALA A 125 12.88 3.35 17.37
CA ALA A 125 12.60 3.22 18.80
C ALA A 125 13.82 3.63 19.62
#